data_AF-A0AAW7K935-F1
#
_entry.id   AF-A0AAW7K935-F1
#
_cell.length_a   1.000
_cell.length_b   1.000
_cell.length_c   1.000
_cell.angle_alpha   90.00
_cell.angle_beta   90.00
_cell.angle_gamma   90.00
#
_symmetry.space_group_name_H-M   'P 1'
#
loop_
_entity.id
_entity.type
_entity.pdbx_description
1 polymer ?
#
loop_
_entity_poly.entity_id
_entity_poly.type
_entity_poly.pdbx_seq_one_letter_code
_entity_poly.pdbx_strand_id
1 'polypeptide(L)'
;MNDKIQKLIKKLAKECQKEDIGLSLAAINSEGELAMAQIGEDAMVAIAAHSQYTQVKEALAELDCDCPMHHHLKEMYGIETETTAKNKHTFVTDDPNDLIDILSKISRGEFK
;
A
#
# COMPACT_ATOMS: atom_id res chain seq x y z
N MET A 1 6.41 18.59 12.84
CA MET A 1 7.05 17.59 13.72
C MET A 1 8.11 18.30 14.54
N ASN A 2 7.97 18.31 15.86
CA ASN A 2 8.82 19.15 16.70
C ASN A 2 10.25 18.60 16.88
N ASP A 3 11.16 19.51 17.27
CA ASP A 3 12.57 19.23 17.51
C ASP A 3 12.82 18.13 18.55
N LYS A 4 11.94 17.98 19.54
CA LYS A 4 12.11 16.99 20.60
C LYS A 4 12.03 15.57 20.03
N ILE A 5 11.06 15.31 19.16
CA ILE A 5 10.89 14.01 18.51
C ILE A 5 12.09 13.70 17.60
N GLN A 6 12.52 14.65 16.78
CA GLN A 6 13.70 14.47 15.92
C GLN A 6 14.97 14.16 16.75
N LYS A 7 15.16 14.86 17.88
CA LYS A 7 16.28 14.60 18.80
C LYS A 7 16.19 13.21 19.44
N LEU A 8 15.00 12.73 19.76
CA LEU A 8 14.81 11.37 20.30
C LEU A 8 15.14 10.30 19.26
N ILE A 9 14.67 10.45 18.02
CA ILE A 9 15.00 9.54 16.91
C ILE A 9 16.52 9.45 16.72
N LYS A 10 17.21 10.61 16.71
CA LYS A 10 18.67 10.67 16.60
C LYS A 10 19.39 10.02 17.79
N LYS A 11 18.86 10.15 19.00
CA LYS A 11 19.45 9.50 20.19
C LYS A 11 19.29 7.99 20.11
N LEU A 12 18.09 7.50 19.77
CA LEU A 12 17.84 6.07 19.58
C LEU A 12 18.77 5.48 18.52
N ALA A 13 18.85 6.12 17.35
CA ALA A 13 19.77 5.75 16.28
C ALA A 13 21.22 5.59 16.77
N LYS A 14 21.71 6.52 17.59
CA LYS A 14 23.06 6.45 18.16
C LYS A 14 23.24 5.30 19.15
N GLU A 15 22.25 5.02 19.99
CA GLU A 15 22.33 3.88 20.91
C GLU A 15 22.29 2.55 20.14
N CYS A 16 21.42 2.41 19.13
CA CYS A 16 21.40 1.22 18.26
C CYS A 16 22.75 0.99 17.56
N GLN A 17 23.40 2.06 17.09
CA GLN A 17 24.72 1.94 16.47
C GLN A 17 25.80 1.41 17.42
N LYS A 18 25.75 1.77 18.71
CA LYS A 18 26.73 1.30 19.70
C LYS A 18 26.58 -0.17 20.03
N GLU A 19 25.34 -0.66 20.00
CA GLU A 19 24.96 -2.03 20.36
C GLU A 19 24.88 -2.96 19.14
N ASP A 20 25.34 -2.50 17.96
CA ASP A 20 25.30 -3.25 16.69
C ASP A 20 23.88 -3.72 16.32
N ILE A 21 22.89 -2.83 16.50
CA ILE A 21 21.48 -3.11 16.21
C ILE A 21 21.09 -2.46 14.89
N GLY A 22 20.51 -3.28 13.99
CA GLY A 22 19.81 -2.82 12.80
C GLY A 22 18.47 -2.16 13.14
N LEU A 23 18.26 -0.94 12.67
CA LEU A 23 17.05 -0.17 12.87
C LEU A 23 16.53 0.38 11.54
N SER A 24 15.25 0.12 11.27
CA SER A 24 14.43 0.90 10.33
C SER A 24 13.31 1.56 11.11
N LEU A 25 13.17 2.88 11.00
CA LEU A 25 12.11 3.63 11.68
C LEU A 25 11.64 4.77 10.80
N ALA A 26 10.32 4.92 10.71
CA ALA A 26 9.64 6.06 10.12
C ALA A 26 8.61 6.63 11.11
N ALA A 27 8.56 7.96 11.20
CA ALA A 27 7.53 8.70 11.91
C ALA A 27 6.93 9.73 10.96
N ILE A 28 5.61 9.83 10.93
CA ILE A 28 4.86 10.82 10.15
C ILE A 28 3.96 11.62 11.08
N ASN A 29 3.91 12.95 10.93
CA ASN A 29 2.94 13.78 11.66
C ASN A 29 1.65 13.96 10.84
N SER A 30 0.64 14.62 11.42
CA SER A 30 -0.63 14.93 10.74
C SER A 30 -0.49 15.91 9.55
N GLU A 31 0.65 16.57 9.40
CA GLU A 31 0.95 17.47 8.29
C GLU A 31 1.66 16.72 7.14
N GLY A 32 1.92 15.42 7.29
CA GLY A 32 2.62 14.60 6.31
C GLY A 32 4.15 14.72 6.36
N GLU A 33 4.71 15.42 7.35
CA GLU A 33 6.15 15.50 7.52
C GLU A 33 6.72 14.17 8.02
N LEU A 34 7.69 13.65 7.29
CA LEU A 34 8.35 12.38 7.58
C LEU A 34 9.70 12.61 8.27
N ALA A 35 9.95 11.83 9.32
CA ALA A 35 11.29 11.62 9.87
C ALA A 35 11.62 10.13 9.79
N MET A 36 12.81 9.83 9.29
CA MET A 36 13.30 8.45 9.16
C MET A 36 14.65 8.28 9.84
N ALA A 37 14.91 7.08 10.33
CA ALA A 37 16.22 6.63 10.78
C ALA A 37 16.49 5.22 10.27
N GLN A 38 17.64 5.06 9.62
CA GLN A 38 18.16 3.80 9.10
C GLN A 38 19.58 3.64 9.63
N ILE A 39 19.83 2.63 10.47
CA ILE A 39 21.11 2.43 11.18
C ILE A 39 21.45 0.94 11.24
N GLY A 40 22.73 0.60 11.15
CA GLY A 40 23.24 -0.77 11.18
C GLY A 40 23.71 -1.22 9.80
N GLU A 41 24.11 -2.49 9.69
CA GLU A 41 24.49 -3.07 8.41
C GLU A 41 23.30 -3.10 7.43
N ASP A 42 23.59 -2.95 6.14
CA ASP A 42 22.57 -2.90 5.07
C ASP A 42 21.60 -4.07 5.13
N ALA A 43 22.10 -5.29 5.40
CA ALA A 43 21.29 -6.49 5.52
C ALA A 43 20.32 -6.41 6.70
N MET A 44 20.78 -5.94 7.87
CA MET A 44 19.94 -5.82 9.06
C MET A 44 18.87 -4.74 8.88
N VAL A 45 19.25 -3.60 8.27
CA VAL A 45 18.33 -2.52 7.94
C VAL A 45 17.24 -3.01 6.98
N ALA A 46 17.62 -3.73 5.92
CA ALA A 46 16.67 -4.30 4.97
C ALA A 46 15.71 -5.29 5.63
N ILE A 47 16.20 -6.17 6.50
CA ILE A 47 15.37 -7.12 7.25
C ILE A 47 14.40 -6.37 8.17
N ALA A 48 14.85 -5.35 8.89
CA ALA A 48 14.00 -4.55 9.78
C ALA A 48 12.88 -3.84 9.00
N ALA A 49 13.22 -3.20 7.87
CA ALA A 49 12.25 -2.54 7.01
C ALA A 49 11.24 -3.53 6.40
N HIS A 50 11.71 -4.69 5.94
CA HIS A 50 10.86 -5.74 5.40
C HIS A 50 9.90 -6.30 6.45
N SER A 51 10.37 -6.47 7.69
CA SER A 51 9.55 -6.96 8.81
C SER A 51 8.42 -5.97 9.13
N GLN A 52 8.72 -4.68 9.14
CA GLN A 52 7.70 -3.63 9.32
C GLN A 52 6.68 -3.63 8.18
N TYR A 53 7.14 -3.69 6.93
CA TYR A 53 6.26 -3.75 5.76
C TYR A 53 5.32 -4.97 5.83
N THR A 54 5.87 -6.14 6.15
CA THR A 54 5.11 -7.40 6.23
C THR A 54 4.04 -7.32 7.32
N GLN A 55 4.40 -6.84 8.51
CA GLN A 55 3.46 -6.68 9.62
C GLN A 55 2.30 -5.73 9.26
N VAL A 56 2.59 -4.61 8.60
CA VAL A 56 1.55 -3.67 8.17
C VAL A 56 0.68 -4.29 7.07
N LYS A 57 1.28 -5.02 6.12
CA LYS A 57 0.56 -5.71 5.06
C LYS A 57 -0.45 -6.73 5.63
N GLU A 58 -0.02 -7.55 6.59
CA GLU A 58 -0.87 -8.54 7.25
C GLU A 58 -2.04 -7.88 7.99
N ALA A 59 -1.75 -6.84 8.79
CA ALA A 59 -2.78 -6.08 9.50
C ALA A 59 -3.79 -5.40 8.55
N LEU A 60 -3.32 -4.86 7.42
CA LEU A 60 -4.20 -4.31 6.39
C LEU A 60 -5.05 -5.38 5.71
N ALA A 61 -4.53 -6.58 5.49
CA ALA A 61 -5.26 -7.67 4.84
C ALA A 61 -6.43 -8.18 5.69
N GLU A 62 -6.23 -8.25 7.02
CA GLU A 62 -7.26 -8.65 7.98
C GLU A 62 -8.31 -7.56 8.26
N LEU A 63 -8.05 -6.32 7.84
CA LEU A 63 -8.93 -5.19 8.12
C LEU A 63 -10.21 -5.27 7.26
N ASP A 64 -11.33 -5.53 7.92
CA ASP A 64 -12.68 -5.49 7.33
C ASP A 64 -13.24 -4.05 7.32
N CYS A 65 -12.64 -3.19 6.50
CA CYS A 65 -13.09 -1.82 6.26
C CYS A 65 -13.02 -1.47 4.78
N ASP A 66 -14.17 -1.07 4.21
CA ASP A 66 -14.32 -0.74 2.79
C ASP A 66 -14.34 0.78 2.52
N CYS A 67 -13.57 1.56 3.28
CA CYS A 67 -13.46 2.99 3.02
C CYS A 67 -12.40 3.29 1.94
N PRO A 68 -12.52 4.40 1.18
CA PRO A 68 -11.59 4.73 0.10
C PRO A 68 -10.11 4.75 0.52
N MET A 69 -9.83 5.19 1.74
CA MET A 69 -8.47 5.24 2.27
C MET A 69 -7.89 3.83 2.48
N HIS A 70 -8.66 2.91 3.07
CA HIS A 70 -8.19 1.53 3.27
C HIS A 70 -8.08 0.76 1.95
N HIS A 71 -8.93 1.05 0.96
CA HIS A 71 -8.76 0.51 -0.39
C HIS A 71 -7.43 0.95 -1.00
N HIS A 72 -7.14 2.27 -0.95
CA HIS A 72 -5.88 2.81 -1.45
C HIS A 72 -4.65 2.22 -0.75
N LEU A 73 -4.71 2.06 0.59
CA LEU A 73 -3.64 1.43 1.35
C LEU A 73 -3.46 -0.05 0.96
N LYS A 74 -4.54 -0.82 0.82
CA LYS A 74 -4.46 -2.22 0.37
C LYS A 74 -3.83 -2.33 -1.02
N GLU A 75 -4.20 -1.46 -1.96
CA GLU A 75 -3.58 -1.38 -3.29
C GLU A 75 -2.08 -1.06 -3.22
N MET A 76 -1.69 -0.06 -2.42
CA MET A 76 -0.27 0.30 -2.22
C MET A 76 0.57 -0.87 -1.70
N TYR A 77 -0.02 -1.73 -0.86
CA TYR A 77 0.63 -2.92 -0.32
C TYR A 77 0.45 -4.17 -1.20
N GLY A 78 -0.18 -4.04 -2.36
CA GLY A 78 -0.45 -5.15 -3.28
C GLY A 78 -1.30 -6.23 -2.65
N ILE A 79 -2.26 -5.85 -1.80
CA ILE A 79 -3.25 -6.75 -1.22
C ILE A 79 -4.41 -6.81 -2.20
N GLU A 80 -4.78 -8.01 -2.64
CA GLU A 80 -5.98 -8.20 -3.44
C GLU A 80 -7.19 -7.82 -2.59
N THR A 81 -7.77 -6.66 -2.87
CA THR A 81 -9.15 -6.41 -2.50
C THR A 81 -10.01 -7.20 -3.46
N GLU A 82 -11.08 -7.84 -2.97
CA GLU A 82 -12.21 -8.20 -3.82
C GLU A 82 -12.75 -6.89 -4.40
N THR A 83 -12.12 -6.43 -5.47
CA THR A 83 -12.63 -5.34 -6.28
C THR A 83 -14.02 -5.78 -6.67
N THR A 84 -15.02 -5.07 -6.15
CA THR A 84 -16.39 -5.04 -6.68
C THR A 84 -16.34 -5.43 -8.14
N ALA A 85 -16.92 -6.59 -8.43
CA ALA A 85 -16.78 -7.33 -9.67
C ALA A 85 -16.44 -6.40 -10.84
N LYS A 86 -15.18 -6.42 -11.31
CA LYS A 86 -14.90 -5.97 -12.68
C LYS A 86 -15.68 -6.93 -13.55
N ASN A 87 -16.94 -6.61 -13.85
CA ASN A 87 -17.81 -7.33 -14.77
C ASN A 87 -17.11 -7.33 -16.14
N LYS A 88 -16.18 -8.27 -16.34
CA LYS A 88 -15.49 -8.47 -17.60
C LYS A 88 -16.45 -9.24 -18.49
N HIS A 89 -17.29 -8.50 -19.21
CA HIS A 89 -18.08 -9.07 -20.29
C HIS A 89 -17.15 -9.43 -21.45
N THR A 90 -17.11 -10.71 -21.82
CA THR A 90 -16.46 -11.18 -23.04
C THR A 90 -17.56 -11.40 -24.08
N PHE A 91 -17.49 -10.68 -25.20
CA PHE A 91 -18.41 -10.83 -26.32
C PHE A 91 -17.74 -11.69 -27.41
N VAL A 92 -18.39 -12.77 -27.81
CA VAL A 92 -17.97 -13.61 -28.94
C VAL A 92 -18.97 -13.39 -30.07
N THR A 93 -18.48 -13.07 -31.27
CA THR A 93 -19.31 -12.90 -32.47
C THR A 93 -18.61 -13.55 -33.67
N ASP A 94 -19.42 -14.15 -34.54
CA ASP A 94 -18.99 -14.72 -35.81
C ASP A 94 -19.22 -13.75 -36.99
N ASP A 95 -19.90 -12.62 -36.75
CA ASP A 95 -20.23 -11.59 -37.75
C ASP A 95 -19.72 -10.19 -37.30
N PRO A 96 -18.78 -9.57 -38.05
CA PRO A 96 -18.29 -8.22 -37.76
C PRO A 96 -19.38 -7.14 -37.64
N ASN A 97 -20.56 -7.32 -38.23
CA ASN A 97 -21.66 -6.37 -38.16
C ASN A 97 -22.33 -6.32 -36.78
N ASP A 98 -22.19 -7.37 -35.95
CA ASP A 98 -22.72 -7.42 -34.59
C ASP A 98 -22.05 -6.41 -33.65
N LEU A 99 -20.83 -5.95 -34.00
CA LEU A 99 -20.08 -4.97 -33.23
C LEU A 99 -20.87 -3.68 -33.01
N ILE A 100 -21.63 -3.23 -34.02
CA ILE A 100 -22.42 -2.00 -33.94
C ILE A 100 -23.59 -2.15 -32.96
N ASP A 101 -24.23 -3.33 -32.92
CA ASP A 101 -25.32 -3.62 -32.00
C ASP A 101 -24.80 -3.79 -30.56
N ILE A 102 -23.67 -4.50 -30.38
CA ILE A 102 -23.01 -4.67 -29.09
C ILE A 102 -22.62 -3.31 -28.50
N LEU A 103 -21.99 -2.44 -29.28
CA LEU A 103 -21.62 -1.08 -28.85
C LEU A 103 -22.86 -0.24 -28.52
N SER A 104 -23.95 -0.38 -29.28
CA SER A 104 -25.21 0.31 -29.02
C SER A 104 -25.82 -0.12 -27.68
N LYS A 105 -25.83 -1.41 -27.36
CA LYS A 105 -26.32 -1.95 -26.09
C LYS A 105 -25.45 -1.54 -24.90
N ILE A 106 -24.12 -1.48 -25.10
CA ILE A 106 -23.18 -0.91 -24.12
C ILE A 106 -23.54 0.56 -23.84
N SER A 107 -23.77 1.37 -24.88
CA SER A 107 -24.10 2.79 -24.71
C SER A 107 -25.41 3.03 -23.95
N ARG A 108 -26.36 2.09 -24.06
CA ARG A 108 -27.64 2.10 -23.33
C ARG A 108 -27.52 1.55 -21.90
N GLY A 109 -26.37 0.98 -21.54
CA GLY A 109 -26.12 0.40 -20.22
C GLY A 109 -26.80 -0.94 -19.98
N GLU A 110 -27.07 -1.71 -21.04
CA GLU A 110 -27.75 -3.01 -20.95
C GLU A 110 -26.87 -4.14 -20.35
N PHE A 111 -25.58 -3.89 -20.13
CA PHE A 111 -24.60 -4.86 -19.58
C PHE A 111 -24.01 -4.39 -18.23
N LYS A 112 -24.83 -3.80 -17.37
CA LYS A 112 -24.44 -3.46 -15.99
C LYS A 112 -24.63 -4.64 -15.04
#